data_AF-A0A238XJL6-F1
#
_entry.id   AF-A0A238XJL6-F1
#
_cell.length_a   1.000
_cell.length_b   1.000
_cell.length_c   1.000
_cell.angle_alpha   90.00
_cell.angle_beta   90.00
_cell.angle_gamma   90.00
#
_symmetry.space_group_name_H-M   'P 1'
#
loop_
_entity.id
_entity.type
_entity.pdbx_description
1 polymer ?
#
loop_
_entity_poly.entity_id
_entity_poly.type
_entity_poly.pdbx_seq_one_letter_code
_entity_poly.pdbx_strand_id
1 'polypeptide(L)'
;MTSPDPLVQGARRADQFLTLLDTDDAAADELLDDLTEVRDLVFLGAGLTAVARSESRSLPPAQRAQANTRQLRLGLLRDANRNNAEGLRTWLRRAGEEILLIRAQQAIADRVEADAQERTATRAAAEASGSAAASSAATTT
;
A
#
# COMPACT_ATOMS: atom_id res chain seq x y z
N MET A 1 35.22 9.60 -5.67
CA MET A 1 33.96 9.32 -4.94
C MET A 1 32.85 9.24 -5.98
N THR A 2 32.25 8.07 -6.16
CA THR A 2 31.10 7.91 -7.06
C THR A 2 29.88 8.47 -6.35
N SER A 3 29.24 9.47 -6.95
CA SER A 3 27.97 9.99 -6.43
C SER A 3 26.96 8.83 -6.33
N PRO A 4 26.20 8.69 -5.22
CA PRO A 4 25.25 7.59 -5.06
C PRO A 4 24.21 7.60 -6.20
N ASP A 5 23.77 6.41 -6.62
CA ASP A 5 22.77 6.25 -7.68
C ASP A 5 21.49 7.03 -7.32
N PRO A 6 21.08 8.02 -8.15
CA PRO A 6 19.87 8.80 -7.92
C PRO A 6 18.60 7.97 -7.75
N LEU A 7 18.49 6.81 -8.41
CA LEU A 7 17.33 5.91 -8.26
C LEU A 7 17.31 5.25 -6.86
N VAL A 8 18.47 4.80 -6.39
CA VAL A 8 18.61 4.21 -5.05
C VAL A 8 18.32 5.25 -3.96
N GLN A 9 18.81 6.48 -4.14
CA GLN A 9 18.52 7.58 -3.22
C GLN A 9 17.03 7.97 -3.25
N GLY A 10 16.40 7.98 -4.43
CA GLY A 10 14.96 8.21 -4.58
C GLY A 10 14.12 7.16 -3.85
N ALA A 11 14.47 5.88 -3.98
CA ALA A 11 13.81 4.78 -3.27
C ALA A 11 13.96 4.90 -1.75
N ARG A 12 15.19 5.16 -1.25
CA ARG A 12 15.42 5.36 0.19
C ARG A 12 14.62 6.55 0.74
N ARG A 13 14.56 7.66 0.01
CA ARG A 13 13.76 8.82 0.41
C ARG A 13 12.25 8.51 0.37
N ALA A 14 11.79 7.69 -0.56
CA ALA A 14 10.40 7.25 -0.59
C ALA A 14 10.03 6.46 0.66
N ASP A 15 10.89 5.53 1.08
CA ASP A 15 10.69 4.78 2.33
C ASP A 15 10.67 5.72 3.54
N GLN A 16 11.64 6.64 3.63
CA GLN A 16 11.69 7.65 4.69
C GLN A 16 10.44 8.52 4.73
N PHE A 17 10.03 9.06 3.57
CA PHE A 17 8.85 9.91 3.45
C PHE A 17 7.59 9.18 3.89
N LEU A 18 7.42 7.91 3.51
CA LEU A 18 6.28 7.10 3.92
C LEU A 18 6.29 6.80 5.43
N THR A 19 7.46 6.57 6.03
CA THR A 19 7.57 6.42 7.49
C THR A 19 7.17 7.71 8.20
N LEU A 20 7.65 8.86 7.74
CA LEU A 20 7.28 10.15 8.33
C LEU A 20 5.78 10.42 8.15
N LEU A 21 5.24 10.24 6.96
CA LEU A 21 3.82 10.48 6.69
C LEU A 21 2.87 9.65 7.57
N ASP A 22 3.32 8.46 8.01
CA ASP A 22 2.56 7.59 8.92
C ASP A 22 2.72 7.96 10.42
N THR A 23 3.82 8.63 10.80
CA THR A 23 4.20 8.81 12.21
C THR A 23 4.30 10.27 12.67
N ASP A 24 4.71 11.17 11.77
CA ASP A 24 4.90 12.60 11.98
C ASP A 24 4.61 13.36 10.68
N ASP A 25 3.37 13.83 10.58
CA ASP A 25 2.85 14.50 9.39
C ASP A 25 3.60 15.78 9.04
N ALA A 26 4.05 16.52 10.07
CA ALA A 26 4.78 17.77 9.91
C ALA A 26 6.20 17.51 9.40
N ALA A 27 6.89 16.50 9.95
CA ALA A 27 8.21 16.11 9.48
C ALA A 27 8.19 15.60 8.03
N ALA A 28 7.08 14.99 7.58
CA ALA A 28 6.91 14.60 6.18
C ALA A 28 6.87 15.82 5.25
N ASP A 29 6.19 16.89 5.65
CA ASP A 29 6.14 18.15 4.89
C ASP A 29 7.50 18.87 4.91
N GLU A 30 8.18 18.92 6.07
CA GLU A 30 9.54 19.45 6.19
C GLU A 30 10.52 18.73 5.24
N LEU A 31 10.44 17.39 5.15
CA LEU A 31 11.24 16.62 4.21
C LEU A 31 10.99 17.04 2.75
N LEU A 32 9.73 17.33 2.37
CA LEU A 32 9.41 17.76 1.01
C LEU A 32 9.90 19.19 0.74
N ASP A 33 9.85 20.07 1.73
CA ASP A 33 10.30 21.46 1.62
C ASP A 33 11.82 21.56 1.50
N ASP A 34 12.56 20.67 2.18
CA ASP A 34 14.03 20.55 2.08
C ASP A 34 14.50 20.10 0.68
N LEU A 35 13.62 19.48 -0.12
CA LEU A 35 13.93 19.11 -1.51
C LEU A 35 13.73 20.32 -2.44
N THR A 36 14.81 21.07 -2.64
CA THR A 36 14.82 22.28 -3.48
C THR A 36 14.92 21.98 -4.98
N GLU A 37 15.53 20.86 -5.34
CA GLU A 37 15.79 20.48 -6.73
C GLU A 37 14.65 19.64 -7.32
N VAL A 38 14.12 20.05 -8.48
CA VAL A 38 13.10 19.29 -9.23
C VAL A 38 13.54 17.84 -9.48
N ARG A 39 14.84 17.64 -9.71
CA ARG A 39 15.43 16.32 -9.91
C ARG A 39 15.18 15.41 -8.71
N ASP A 40 15.40 15.89 -7.49
CA ASP A 40 15.20 15.08 -6.28
C ASP A 40 13.73 14.72 -6.08
N LEU A 41 12.82 15.67 -6.33
CA LEU A 41 11.37 15.44 -6.29
C LEU A 41 10.94 14.36 -7.29
N VAL A 42 11.50 14.37 -8.51
CA VAL A 42 11.22 13.36 -9.53
C VAL A 42 11.72 11.97 -9.11
N PHE A 43 12.92 11.86 -8.52
CA PHE A 43 13.45 10.58 -8.06
C PHE A 43 12.71 10.01 -6.85
N LEU A 44 12.33 10.86 -5.89
CA LEU A 44 11.42 10.48 -4.80
C LEU A 44 10.10 9.95 -5.36
N GLY A 45 9.51 10.68 -6.31
CA GLY A 45 8.26 10.31 -6.96
C GLY A 45 8.32 9.01 -7.76
N ALA A 46 9.46 8.71 -8.38
CA ALA A 46 9.71 7.43 -9.02
C ALA A 46 9.73 6.28 -7.99
N GLY A 47 10.33 6.50 -6.82
CA GLY A 47 10.27 5.57 -5.68
C GLY A 47 8.83 5.31 -5.22
N LEU A 48 8.04 6.36 -4.96
CA LEU A 48 6.63 6.22 -4.57
C LEU A 48 5.80 5.48 -5.63
N THR A 49 6.02 5.77 -6.91
CA THR A 49 5.34 5.08 -8.01
C THR A 49 5.66 3.58 -8.05
N ALA A 50 6.90 3.20 -7.74
CA ALA A 50 7.30 1.80 -7.65
C ALA A 50 6.62 1.09 -6.47
N VAL A 51 6.61 1.73 -5.29
CA VAL A 51 5.93 1.22 -4.09
C VAL A 51 4.44 1.01 -4.36
N ALA A 52 3.72 2.02 -4.85
CA ALA A 52 2.29 1.93 -5.14
C ALA A 52 1.95 0.82 -6.15
N ARG A 53 2.79 0.59 -7.17
CA ARG A 53 2.62 -0.52 -8.12
C ARG A 53 2.86 -1.88 -7.50
N SER A 54 3.84 -2.00 -6.59
CA SER A 54 4.12 -3.26 -5.92
C SER A 54 3.00 -3.63 -4.95
N GLU A 55 2.54 -2.67 -4.15
CA GLU A 55 1.53 -2.88 -3.12
C GLU A 55 0.13 -3.04 -3.71
N SER A 56 -0.22 -2.33 -4.78
CA SER A 56 -1.55 -2.50 -5.40
C SER A 56 -1.81 -3.91 -5.96
N ARG A 57 -0.76 -4.74 -6.15
CA ARG A 57 -0.89 -6.13 -6.63
C ARG A 57 -1.48 -7.08 -5.60
N SER A 58 -1.33 -6.81 -4.31
CA SER A 58 -1.93 -7.62 -3.24
C SER A 58 -3.39 -7.23 -2.97
N LEU A 59 -3.90 -6.15 -3.56
CA LEU A 59 -5.29 -5.76 -3.38
C LEU A 59 -6.27 -6.71 -4.10
N PRO A 60 -7.45 -6.97 -3.50
CA PRO A 60 -8.60 -7.56 -4.18
C PRO A 60 -8.91 -6.88 -5.53
N PRO A 61 -9.42 -7.61 -6.54
CA PRO A 61 -9.60 -7.10 -7.90
C PRO A 61 -10.33 -5.74 -7.99
N ALA A 62 -11.42 -5.56 -7.25
CA ALA A 62 -12.19 -4.32 -7.25
C ALA A 62 -11.38 -3.14 -6.67
N GLN A 63 -10.70 -3.35 -5.55
CA GLN A 63 -9.87 -2.33 -4.90
C GLN A 63 -8.66 -1.97 -5.76
N ARG A 64 -8.01 -2.95 -6.39
CA ARG A 64 -6.92 -2.74 -7.35
C ARG A 64 -7.35 -1.90 -8.55
N ALA A 65 -8.54 -2.14 -9.10
CA ALA A 65 -9.07 -1.32 -10.21
C ALA A 65 -9.29 0.14 -9.79
N GLN A 66 -9.78 0.37 -8.56
CA GLN A 66 -9.93 1.71 -8.00
C GLN A 66 -8.56 2.39 -7.77
N ALA A 67 -7.59 1.67 -7.21
CA ALA A 67 -6.23 2.15 -7.00
C ALA A 67 -5.57 2.55 -8.34
N ASN A 68 -5.68 1.71 -9.37
CA ASN A 68 -5.18 2.05 -10.71
C ASN A 68 -5.80 3.33 -11.28
N THR A 69 -7.10 3.56 -11.04
CA THR A 69 -7.78 4.79 -11.47
C THR A 69 -7.27 6.02 -10.72
N ARG A 70 -7.03 5.92 -9.41
CA ARG A 70 -6.44 7.02 -8.62
C ARG A 70 -4.99 7.29 -9.04
N GLN A 71 -4.21 6.25 -9.27
CA GLN A 71 -2.83 6.35 -9.80
C GLN A 71 -2.77 7.03 -11.17
N LEU A 72 -3.72 6.75 -12.07
CA LEU A 72 -3.83 7.47 -13.34
C LEU A 72 -4.04 8.98 -13.12
N ARG A 73 -4.95 9.36 -12.23
CA ARG A 73 -5.22 10.78 -11.89
C ARG A 73 -4.01 11.47 -11.26
N LEU A 74 -3.26 10.76 -10.40
CA LEU A 74 -2.00 11.24 -9.85
C LEU A 74 -0.95 11.43 -10.94
N GLY A 75 -0.87 10.53 -11.92
CA GLY A 75 0.00 10.68 -13.10
C GLY A 75 -0.31 11.95 -13.90
N LEU A 76 -1.59 12.26 -14.13
CA LEU A 76 -1.99 13.50 -14.79
C LEU A 76 -1.58 14.75 -13.99
N LEU A 77 -1.73 14.73 -12.67
CA LEU A 77 -1.31 15.82 -11.80
C LEU A 77 0.21 16.05 -11.86
N ARG A 78 1.00 14.97 -11.85
CA ARG A 78 2.46 15.01 -12.01
C ARG A 78 2.84 15.65 -13.33
N ASP A 79 2.24 15.19 -14.42
CA ASP A 79 2.61 15.62 -15.77
C ASP A 79 2.27 17.09 -16.01
N ALA A 80 1.18 17.58 -15.39
CA ALA A 80 0.82 19.00 -15.39
C ALA A 80 1.82 19.89 -14.63
N ASN A 81 2.54 19.34 -13.64
CA ASN A 81 3.46 20.08 -12.77
C ASN A 81 4.93 19.72 -12.98
N ARG A 82 5.30 19.04 -14.08
CA ARG A 82 6.65 18.47 -14.30
C ARG A 82 7.84 19.41 -14.06
N ASN A 83 7.65 20.71 -14.21
CA ASN A 83 8.68 21.75 -14.04
C ASN A 83 8.35 22.73 -12.88
N ASN A 84 7.31 22.45 -12.10
CA ASN A 84 6.85 23.27 -10.98
C ASN A 84 7.14 22.52 -9.67
N ALA A 85 8.15 22.94 -8.92
CA ALA A 85 8.56 22.28 -7.68
C ALA A 85 7.43 22.23 -6.64
N GLU A 86 6.69 23.33 -6.45
CA GLU A 86 5.56 23.39 -5.51
C GLU A 86 4.44 22.42 -5.91
N GLY A 87 4.13 22.39 -7.21
CA GLY A 87 3.17 21.44 -7.77
C GLY A 87 3.61 19.98 -7.63
N LEU A 88 4.90 19.70 -7.75
CA LEU A 88 5.47 18.37 -7.51
C LEU A 88 5.42 17.98 -6.02
N ARG A 89 5.68 18.89 -5.08
CA ARG A 89 5.50 18.61 -3.64
C ARG A 89 4.06 18.24 -3.32
N THR A 90 3.10 19.00 -3.86
CA THR A 90 1.67 18.68 -3.74
C THR A 90 1.34 17.30 -4.32
N TRP A 91 1.92 16.96 -5.47
CA TRP A 91 1.75 15.63 -6.07
C TRP A 91 2.36 14.52 -5.19
N LEU A 92 3.57 14.71 -4.68
CA LEU A 92 4.27 13.74 -3.84
C LEU A 92 3.50 13.45 -2.54
N ARG A 93 2.98 14.50 -1.91
CA ARG A 93 2.12 14.40 -0.73
C ARG A 93 0.93 13.47 -1.00
N ARG A 94 0.18 13.75 -2.06
CA ARG A 94 -0.98 12.92 -2.47
C ARG A 94 -0.59 11.50 -2.89
N ALA A 95 0.60 11.33 -3.47
CA ALA A 95 1.11 10.01 -3.84
C ALA A 95 1.46 9.16 -2.61
N GLY A 96 2.02 9.78 -1.56
CA GLY A 96 2.25 9.12 -0.27
C GLY A 96 0.94 8.73 0.42
N GLU A 97 -0.03 9.64 0.47
CA GLU A 97 -1.36 9.39 1.04
C GLU A 97 -2.07 8.21 0.34
N GLU A 98 -1.96 8.10 -0.99
CA GLU A 98 -2.52 6.98 -1.73
C GLU A 98 -1.86 5.64 -1.36
N ILE A 99 -0.56 5.63 -1.06
CA ILE A 99 0.13 4.42 -0.60
C ILE A 99 -0.37 4.01 0.79
N LEU A 100 -0.51 4.96 1.72
CA LEU A 100 -1.10 4.67 3.03
C LEU A 100 -2.54 4.17 2.91
N LEU A 101 -3.33 4.71 1.98
CA LEU A 101 -4.66 4.20 1.68
C LEU A 101 -4.64 2.75 1.16
N ILE A 102 -3.71 2.42 0.24
CA ILE A 102 -3.54 1.05 -0.27
C ILE A 102 -3.20 0.09 0.89
N ARG A 103 -2.27 0.48 1.78
CA ARG A 103 -1.90 -0.32 2.96
C ARG A 103 -3.07 -0.54 3.91
N ALA A 104 -3.86 0.51 4.16
CA ALA A 104 -5.07 0.40 4.98
C ALA A 104 -6.10 -0.55 4.35
N GLN A 105 -6.26 -0.52 3.02
CA GLN A 105 -7.15 -1.44 2.29
C GLN A 105 -6.69 -2.89 2.37
N GLN A 106 -5.38 -3.14 2.25
CA GLN A 106 -4.79 -4.47 2.45
C GLN A 106 -5.05 -4.97 3.88
N ALA A 107 -4.76 -4.16 4.90
CA ALA A 107 -4.97 -4.55 6.29
C ALA A 107 -6.45 -4.85 6.63
N ILE A 108 -7.40 -4.23 5.92
CA ILE A 108 -8.82 -4.59 6.02
C ILE A 108 -9.09 -5.92 5.32
N ALA A 109 -8.57 -6.11 4.10
CA ALA A 109 -8.76 -7.34 3.33
C ALA A 109 -8.21 -8.56 4.07
N ASP A 110 -7.00 -8.45 4.64
CA ASP A 110 -6.34 -9.51 5.40
C ASP A 110 -7.16 -9.94 6.63
N ARG A 111 -7.73 -8.96 7.35
CA ARG A 111 -8.61 -9.25 8.50
C ARG A 111 -9.88 -9.99 8.08
N VAL A 112 -10.52 -9.53 7.00
CA VAL A 112 -11.74 -10.17 6.48
C VAL A 112 -11.46 -11.60 6.02
N GLU A 113 -10.30 -11.85 5.40
CA GLU A 113 -9.87 -13.18 4.99
C GLU A 113 -9.62 -14.09 6.20
N ALA A 114 -8.91 -13.61 7.23
CA ALA A 114 -8.68 -14.35 8.47
C ALA A 114 -10.00 -14.76 9.16
N ASP A 115 -10.95 -13.82 9.29
CA ASP A 115 -12.27 -14.09 9.88
C ASP A 115 -13.08 -15.12 9.06
N ALA A 116 -12.90 -15.15 7.74
CA ALA A 116 -13.55 -16.13 6.88
C ALA A 116 -12.94 -17.52 7.03
N GLN A 117 -11.61 -17.60 7.17
CA GLN A 117 -10.89 -18.84 7.42
C GLN A 117 -11.28 -19.45 8.77
N GLU A 118 -11.38 -18.64 9.83
CA GLU A 118 -11.80 -19.10 11.15
C GLU A 118 -13.22 -19.66 11.15
N ARG A 119 -14.16 -18.97 10.49
CA ARG A 119 -15.55 -19.47 10.32
C ARG A 119 -15.60 -20.79 9.55
N THR A 120 -14.78 -20.91 8.51
CA THR A 120 -14.69 -22.14 7.70
C THR A 120 -14.12 -23.29 8.53
N ALA A 121 -13.07 -23.05 9.31
CA ALA A 121 -12.46 -24.05 10.19
C ALA A 121 -13.41 -24.49 11.31
N THR A 122 -14.13 -23.55 11.92
CA THR A 122 -15.13 -23.83 12.96
C THR A 122 -16.25 -24.72 12.41
N ARG A 123 -16.75 -24.41 11.21
CA ARG A 123 -17.75 -25.22 10.52
C ARG A 123 -17.22 -26.63 10.23
N ALA A 124 -16.01 -26.75 9.69
CA ALA A 124 -15.41 -28.04 9.39
C ALA A 124 -15.21 -28.90 10.65
N ALA A 125 -14.79 -28.30 11.78
CA ALA A 125 -14.65 -29.00 13.05
C ALA A 125 -15.99 -29.50 13.62
N ALA A 126 -17.06 -28.70 13.48
CA ALA A 126 -18.41 -29.08 13.88
C ALA A 126 -18.94 -30.25 13.01
N GLU A 127 -18.73 -30.19 11.70
CA GLU A 127 -19.10 -31.27 10.77
C GLU A 127 -18.34 -32.58 11.07
N ALA A 128 -17.04 -32.50 11.35
CA ALA A 128 -16.23 -33.66 11.72
C ALA A 128 -16.68 -34.29 13.06
N SER A 129 -16.99 -33.46 14.05
CA SER A 129 -17.47 -33.93 15.36
C SER A 129 -18.84 -34.60 15.27
N GLY A 130 -19.75 -34.04 14.45
CA GLY A 130 -21.06 -34.64 14.18
C GLY A 130 -20.97 -35.97 13.42
N SER A 131 -20.05 -36.06 12.45
CA SER A 131 -19.79 -37.31 11.72
C SER A 131 -19.25 -38.42 12.63
N ALA A 132 -18.33 -38.09 13.53
CA ALA A 132 -17.80 -39.04 14.52
C ALA A 132 -18.89 -39.55 15.47
N ALA A 133 -19.76 -38.65 15.97
CA ALA A 133 -20.88 -39.03 16.82
C ALA A 133 -21.88 -39.96 16.12
N ALA A 134 -22.22 -39.70 14.86
CA ALA A 134 -23.11 -40.54 14.07
C ALA A 134 -22.51 -41.93 13.78
N SER A 135 -21.20 -42.01 13.50
CA SER A 135 -20.51 -43.28 13.26
C SER A 135 -20.47 -44.17 14.52
N SER A 136 -20.25 -43.56 15.69
CA SER A 136 -20.22 -44.25 16.98
C SER A 136 -21.57 -44.89 17.34
N ALA A 137 -22.68 -44.20 17.01
CA ALA A 137 -24.03 -44.70 17.24
C ALA A 137 -24.37 -45.91 16.36
N ALA A 138 -23.85 -45.97 15.13
CA ALA A 138 -24.13 -47.05 14.19
C ALA A 138 -23.43 -48.38 14.53
N THR A 139 -22.32 -48.36 15.29
CA THR A 139 -21.56 -49.57 15.66
C THR A 139 -22.07 -50.24 16.94
N THR A 140 -22.99 -49.62 17.68
CA THR A 140 -23.46 -50.11 19.00
C THR A 140 -24.77 -50.92 18.92
N THR A 141 -25.17 -51.42 17.74
CA THR A 141 -26.37 -52.28 17.57
C THR A 141 -25.98 -53.68 17.15
#